data_AF-A0A0G0U664-F1
#
_entry.id   AF-A0A0G0U664-F1
#
_cell.length_a   1.000
_cell.length_b   1.000
_cell.length_c   1.000
_cell.angle_alpha   90.00
_cell.angle_beta   90.00
_cell.angle_gamma   90.00
#
_symmetry.space_group_name_H-M   'P 1'
#
loop_
_entity.id
_entity.type
_entity.pdbx_description
1 polymer ?
#
loop_
_entity_poly.entity_id
_entity_poly.type
_entity_poly.pdbx_seq_one_letter_code
_entity_poly.pdbx_strand_id
1 'polypeptide(L)'
;MRLATKRILTQILIVVIFSIVCILCFYLIYWADVPDRRVTFSQNKEQLIDSDLTFTGEMQRFLKVYFSQDFMQESDRLQFVRVEALRLAVYPVKDKAELELREKLLTNLEKIIIKEREASFDVSAENKNLQALLKELP
;
A
#
# COMPACT_ATOMS: atom_id res chain seq x y z
N MET A 1 5.61 -13.47 59.35
CA MET A 1 6.45 -13.13 58.18
C MET A 1 6.26 -14.03 56.94
N ARG A 2 6.03 -15.35 57.04
CA ARG A 2 5.91 -16.24 55.85
C ARG A 2 4.67 -16.04 54.95
N LEU A 3 3.57 -15.48 55.46
CA LEU A 3 2.32 -15.32 54.70
C LEU A 3 2.38 -14.13 53.71
N ALA A 4 3.05 -13.04 54.09
CA ALA A 4 3.16 -11.84 53.27
C ALA A 4 4.03 -12.09 52.02
N THR A 5 5.14 -12.81 52.18
CA THR A 5 6.05 -13.16 51.07
C THR A 5 5.37 -14.06 50.04
N LYS A 6 4.52 -15.01 50.48
CA LYS A 6 3.74 -15.85 49.56
C LYS A 6 2.73 -15.03 48.76
N ARG A 7 2.05 -14.06 49.40
CA ARG A 7 1.09 -13.15 48.73
C ARG A 7 1.77 -12.26 47.68
N ILE A 8 2.93 -11.71 47.99
CA ILE A 8 3.72 -10.90 47.06
C ILE A 8 4.20 -11.75 45.87
N LEU A 9 4.69 -12.97 46.13
CA LEU A 9 5.11 -13.90 45.07
C LEU A 9 3.95 -14.26 44.14
N THR A 10 2.74 -14.52 44.69
CA THR A 10 1.56 -14.76 43.87
C THR A 10 1.12 -13.53 43.07
N GLN A 11 1.24 -12.32 43.62
CA GLN A 11 0.91 -11.09 42.89
C GLN A 11 1.88 -10.85 41.72
N ILE A 12 3.18 -11.06 41.93
CA ILE A 12 4.18 -10.96 40.87
C ILE A 12 3.90 -12.00 39.77
N LEU A 13 3.57 -13.23 40.16
CA LEU A 13 3.25 -14.30 39.20
C LEU A 13 2.02 -13.94 38.34
N ILE A 14 0.98 -13.37 38.96
CA ILE A 14 -0.22 -12.92 38.24
C ILE A 14 0.11 -11.82 37.23
N VAL A 15 0.94 -10.84 37.63
CA VAL A 15 1.37 -9.76 36.73
C VAL A 15 2.16 -10.32 35.55
N VAL A 16 3.08 -11.25 35.79
CA VAL A 16 3.87 -11.89 34.72
C VAL A 16 2.98 -12.67 33.75
N ILE A 17 2.04 -13.47 34.26
CA ILE A 17 1.09 -14.21 33.42
C ILE A 17 0.24 -13.23 32.60
N PHE A 18 -0.24 -12.15 33.22
CA PHE A 18 -1.03 -11.13 32.53
C PHE A 18 -0.23 -10.46 31.41
N SER A 19 1.03 -10.10 31.65
CA SER A 19 1.91 -9.54 30.61
C SER A 19 2.13 -10.50 29.44
N ILE A 20 2.33 -11.79 29.72
CA ILE A 20 2.48 -12.81 28.67
C ILE A 20 1.21 -12.95 27.84
N VAL A 21 0.03 -12.95 28.48
CA VAL A 21 -1.26 -13.00 27.79
C VAL A 21 -1.47 -11.76 26.92
N CYS A 22 -1.13 -10.56 27.41
CA CYS A 22 -1.21 -9.33 26.62
C CYS A 22 -0.30 -9.38 25.38
N ILE A 23 0.93 -9.88 25.53
CA ILE A 23 1.86 -10.04 24.39
C ILE A 23 1.31 -11.03 23.38
N LEU A 24 0.78 -12.18 23.83
CA LEU A 24 0.14 -13.17 22.95
C LEU A 24 -1.08 -12.59 22.22
N CYS A 25 -1.95 -11.85 22.91
CA CYS A 25 -3.08 -11.18 22.29
C CYS A 25 -2.63 -10.13 21.26
N PHE A 26 -1.57 -9.36 21.55
CA PHE A 26 -0.99 -8.42 20.59
C PHE A 26 -0.43 -9.15 19.37
N TYR A 27 0.27 -10.27 19.54
CA TYR A 27 0.73 -11.10 18.42
C TYR A 27 -0.44 -11.66 17.59
N LEU A 28 -1.52 -12.13 18.22
CA LEU A 28 -2.70 -12.62 17.52
C LEU A 28 -3.42 -11.51 16.73
N ILE A 29 -3.55 -10.31 17.29
CA ILE A 29 -4.14 -9.17 16.60
C ILE A 29 -3.22 -8.69 15.47
N TYR A 30 -1.91 -8.59 15.72
CA TYR A 30 -0.92 -8.20 14.71
C TYR A 30 -0.88 -9.18 13.52
N TRP A 31 -1.08 -10.47 13.77
CA TRP A 31 -1.22 -11.48 12.71
C TRP A 31 -2.62 -11.51 12.07
N ALA A 32 -3.67 -11.08 12.78
CA ALA A 32 -5.02 -10.98 12.23
C ALA A 32 -5.22 -9.74 11.33
N ASP A 33 -4.43 -8.67 11.53
CA ASP A 33 -4.45 -7.44 10.71
C ASP A 33 -3.61 -7.53 9.42
N VAL A 34 -3.09 -8.72 9.09
CA VAL A 34 -2.62 -9.01 7.73
C VAL A 34 -3.48 -10.12 7.12
N PRO A 35 -4.73 -9.84 6.73
CA PRO A 35 -5.31 -10.59 5.65
C PRO A 35 -4.54 -10.18 4.40
N ASP A 36 -3.48 -10.94 4.11
CA ASP A 36 -3.02 -11.20 2.75
C ASP A 36 -4.21 -11.84 2.02
N ARG A 37 -5.24 -11.05 1.70
CA ARG A 37 -6.08 -11.32 0.55
C ARG A 37 -5.10 -11.22 -0.60
N ARG A 38 -4.52 -12.37 -0.94
CA ARG A 38 -4.11 -12.71 -2.29
C ARG A 38 -5.35 -12.50 -3.13
N VAL A 39 -5.56 -11.26 -3.54
CA VAL A 39 -6.43 -10.97 -4.65
C VAL A 39 -5.73 -11.67 -5.78
N THR A 40 -6.32 -12.80 -6.15
CA THR A 40 -6.05 -13.50 -7.39
C THR A 40 -6.54 -12.56 -8.49
N PHE A 41 -5.85 -11.43 -8.67
CA PHE A 41 -5.79 -10.77 -9.96
C PHE A 41 -5.33 -11.88 -10.88
N SER A 42 -6.21 -12.25 -11.80
CA SER A 42 -5.91 -13.21 -12.84
C SER A 42 -4.51 -12.90 -13.35
N GLN A 43 -3.55 -13.76 -12.98
CA GLN A 43 -2.18 -13.73 -13.44
C GLN A 43 -2.21 -14.09 -14.92
N ASN A 44 -2.82 -13.23 -15.73
CA ASN A 44 -2.53 -13.19 -17.14
C ASN A 44 -1.17 -12.53 -17.26
N LYS A 45 -0.17 -13.42 -17.15
CA LYS A 45 1.18 -13.35 -17.70
C LYS A 45 2.01 -12.15 -17.28
N GLU A 46 3.21 -12.45 -16.76
CA GLU A 46 4.42 -11.67 -17.01
C GLU A 46 4.14 -10.18 -17.24
N GLN A 47 4.08 -9.39 -16.17
CA GLN A 47 4.21 -7.94 -16.27
C GLN A 47 5.61 -7.68 -16.84
N LEU A 48 5.71 -7.79 -18.16
CA LEU A 48 6.83 -7.39 -18.98
C LEU A 48 7.06 -5.94 -18.60
N ILE A 49 8.12 -5.73 -17.82
CA ILE A 49 8.92 -4.53 -17.95
C ILE A 49 9.31 -4.56 -19.43
N ASP A 50 8.55 -3.83 -20.25
CA ASP A 50 8.90 -3.65 -21.64
C ASP A 50 10.13 -2.75 -21.60
N SER A 51 11.31 -3.36 -21.58
CA SER A 51 12.59 -2.66 -21.32
C SER A 51 12.89 -1.56 -22.33
N ASP A 52 12.11 -1.53 -23.41
CA ASP A 52 12.20 -0.57 -24.49
C ASP A 52 11.45 0.74 -24.17
N LEU A 53 10.49 0.73 -23.24
CA LEU A 53 9.74 1.93 -22.86
C LEU A 53 10.51 2.82 -21.87
N THR A 54 10.44 4.13 -22.11
CA THR A 54 10.87 5.18 -21.17
C THR A 54 9.99 5.19 -19.93
N PHE A 55 10.46 5.78 -18.83
CA PHE A 55 9.63 5.93 -17.63
C PHE A 55 8.35 6.71 -17.94
N THR A 56 8.47 7.75 -18.78
CA THR A 56 7.34 8.52 -19.30
C THR A 56 6.33 7.64 -20.05
N GLY A 57 6.80 6.76 -20.94
CA GLY A 57 5.94 5.83 -21.68
C GLY A 57 5.22 4.84 -20.76
N GLU A 58 5.90 4.35 -19.73
CA GLU A 58 5.32 3.48 -18.72
C GLU A 58 4.29 4.17 -17.83
N MET A 59 4.54 5.42 -17.45
CA MET A 59 3.57 6.23 -16.75
C MET A 59 2.32 6.49 -17.61
N GLN A 60 2.49 6.78 -18.90
CA GLN A 60 1.37 6.92 -19.84
C GLN A 60 0.59 5.62 -19.96
N ARG A 61 1.27 4.47 -20.06
CA ARG A 61 0.65 3.14 -20.10
C ARG A 61 -0.18 2.90 -18.85
N PHE A 62 0.41 3.11 -17.67
CA PHE A 62 -0.28 2.99 -16.39
C PHE A 62 -1.56 3.84 -16.34
N LEU A 63 -1.46 5.14 -16.64
CA LEU A 63 -2.59 6.06 -16.55
C LEU A 63 -3.68 5.71 -17.57
N LYS A 64 -3.30 5.30 -18.79
CA LYS A 64 -4.27 4.84 -19.81
C LYS A 64 -5.01 3.60 -19.33
N VAL A 65 -4.29 2.61 -18.81
CA VAL A 65 -4.90 1.39 -18.26
C VAL A 65 -5.82 1.73 -17.11
N TYR A 66 -5.37 2.55 -16.16
CA TYR A 66 -6.16 3.03 -15.02
C TYR A 66 -7.50 3.64 -15.44
N PHE A 67 -7.52 4.49 -16.48
CA PHE A 67 -8.76 5.13 -16.94
C PHE A 67 -9.62 4.25 -17.86
N SER A 68 -9.04 3.24 -18.51
CA SER A 68 -9.79 2.29 -19.36
C SER A 68 -10.37 1.10 -18.59
N GLN A 69 -9.82 0.80 -17.41
CA GLN A 69 -10.21 -0.35 -16.62
C GLN A 69 -11.51 -0.07 -15.86
N ASP A 70 -12.48 -0.97 -16.04
CA ASP A 70 -13.72 -0.93 -15.26
C ASP A 70 -13.51 -1.63 -13.92
N PHE A 71 -13.41 -0.85 -12.84
CA PHE A 71 -13.21 -1.36 -11.49
C PHE A 71 -14.55 -1.61 -10.82
N MET A 72 -14.86 -2.88 -10.54
CA MET A 72 -16.10 -3.31 -9.89
C MET A 72 -16.20 -2.82 -8.44
N GLN A 73 -15.06 -2.67 -7.76
CA GLN A 73 -14.97 -2.17 -6.39
C GLN A 73 -13.84 -1.13 -6.26
N GLU A 74 -14.02 -0.17 -5.36
CA GLU A 74 -12.98 0.83 -5.06
C GLU A 74 -11.69 0.19 -4.53
N SER A 75 -11.80 -0.91 -3.78
CA SER A 75 -10.67 -1.70 -3.30
C SER A 75 -9.80 -2.24 -4.43
N ASP A 76 -10.42 -2.66 -5.54
CA ASP A 76 -9.69 -3.23 -6.69
C ASP A 76 -8.88 -2.15 -7.41
N ARG A 77 -9.46 -0.94 -7.52
CA ARG A 77 -8.80 0.24 -8.06
C ARG A 77 -7.59 0.63 -7.21
N LEU A 78 -7.77 0.66 -5.90
CA LEU A 78 -6.70 1.02 -4.97
C LEU A 78 -5.60 -0.02 -4.96
N GLN A 79 -5.94 -1.30 -5.07
CA GLN A 79 -4.96 -2.35 -5.20
C GLN A 79 -4.17 -2.23 -6.51
N PHE A 80 -4.84 -1.96 -7.62
CA PHE A 80 -4.18 -1.68 -8.89
C PHE A 80 -3.19 -0.51 -8.76
N VAL A 81 -3.61 0.60 -8.12
CA VAL A 81 -2.73 1.74 -7.83
C VAL A 81 -1.52 1.36 -6.99
N ARG A 82 -1.70 0.55 -5.94
CA ARG A 82 -0.60 0.08 -5.08
C ARG A 82 0.41 -0.77 -5.85
N VAL A 83 -0.08 -1.71 -6.66
CA VAL A 83 0.78 -2.59 -7.47
C VAL A 83 1.58 -1.77 -8.49
N GLU A 84 0.93 -0.85 -9.19
CA GLU A 84 1.60 -0.01 -10.17
C GLU A 84 2.56 1.00 -9.53
N ALA A 85 2.23 1.56 -8.35
CA ALA A 85 3.15 2.40 -7.60
C ALA A 85 4.45 1.66 -7.23
N LEU A 86 4.35 0.43 -6.74
CA LEU A 86 5.52 -0.40 -6.42
C LEU A 86 6.35 -0.71 -7.67
N ARG A 87 5.69 -1.03 -8.78
CA ARG A 87 6.36 -1.30 -10.06
C ARG A 87 7.09 -0.08 -10.61
N LEU A 88 6.44 1.08 -10.58
CA LEU A 88 6.99 2.35 -11.09
C LEU A 88 8.08 2.92 -10.18
N ALA A 89 8.05 2.63 -8.89
CA ALA A 89 9.09 3.06 -7.95
C ALA A 89 10.46 2.46 -8.28
N VAL A 90 10.50 1.22 -8.77
CA VAL A 90 11.73 0.51 -9.15
C VAL A 90 12.03 0.61 -10.65
N TYR A 91 11.19 1.29 -11.43
CA TYR A 91 11.39 1.41 -12.87
C TYR A 91 12.62 2.30 -13.17
N PRO A 92 13.51 1.89 -14.11
CA PRO A 92 14.70 2.65 -14.44
C PRO A 92 14.34 4.00 -15.08
N VAL A 93 14.97 5.06 -14.59
CA VAL A 93 14.88 6.42 -15.14
C VAL A 93 16.18 6.77 -15.85
N LYS A 94 16.07 7.36 -17.03
CA LYS A 94 17.17 7.63 -17.97
C LYS A 94 17.72 9.06 -17.82
N ASP A 95 16.89 10.00 -17.35
CA ASP A 95 17.27 11.40 -17.20
C ASP A 95 16.61 12.06 -15.97
N LYS A 96 17.00 13.33 -15.73
CA LYS A 96 16.51 14.12 -14.60
C LYS A 96 15.02 14.46 -14.71
N ALA A 97 14.50 14.66 -15.92
CA ALA A 97 13.09 14.96 -16.11
C ALA A 97 12.20 13.75 -15.77
N GLU A 98 12.63 12.55 -16.15
CA GLU A 98 11.97 11.31 -15.75
C GLU A 98 12.03 11.07 -14.24
N LEU A 99 13.15 11.42 -13.59
CA LEU A 99 13.26 11.35 -12.13
C LEU A 99 12.26 12.28 -11.44
N GLU A 100 12.19 13.56 -11.85
CA GLU A 100 11.24 14.54 -11.33
C GLU A 100 9.79 14.07 -11.56
N LEU A 101 9.51 13.49 -12.73
CA LEU A 101 8.22 12.92 -13.07
C LEU A 101 7.87 11.73 -12.16
N ARG A 102 8.83 10.84 -11.91
CA ARG A 102 8.67 9.70 -11.01
C ARG A 102 8.33 10.14 -9.60
N GLU A 103 9.07 11.12 -9.06
CA GLU A 103 8.81 11.66 -7.73
C GLU A 103 7.41 12.28 -7.62
N LYS A 104 7.00 13.07 -8.64
CA LYS A 104 5.67 13.67 -8.69
C LYS A 104 4.57 12.62 -8.72
N LEU A 105 4.73 11.58 -9.55
CA LEU A 105 3.78 10.48 -9.64
C LEU A 105 3.68 9.72 -8.32
N LEU A 106 4.81 9.25 -7.78
CA LEU A 106 4.82 8.47 -6.53
C LEU A 106 4.24 9.25 -5.37
N THR A 107 4.52 10.55 -5.27
CA THR A 107 3.90 11.44 -4.27
C THR A 107 2.38 11.46 -4.40
N ASN A 108 1.86 11.51 -5.62
CA ASN A 108 0.41 11.49 -5.84
C ASN A 108 -0.22 10.13 -5.53
N LEU A 109 0.43 9.03 -5.92
CA LEU A 109 -0.05 7.68 -5.60
C LEU A 109 0.01 7.39 -4.09
N GLU A 110 1.05 7.88 -3.40
CA GLU A 110 1.16 7.77 -1.95
C GLU A 110 0.03 8.53 -1.23
N LYS A 111 -0.28 9.76 -1.67
CA LYS A 111 -1.43 10.51 -1.13
C LYS A 111 -2.75 9.78 -1.30
N ILE A 112 -2.96 9.12 -2.44
CA ILE A 112 -4.13 8.29 -2.69
C ILE A 112 -4.20 7.13 -1.67
N ILE A 113 -3.08 6.44 -1.47
CA ILE A 113 -2.99 5.32 -0.53
C ILE A 113 -3.23 5.77 0.92
N ILE A 114 -2.70 6.93 1.33
CA ILE A 114 -2.92 7.48 2.68
C ILE A 114 -4.39 7.85 2.89
N LYS A 115 -5.01 8.55 1.93
CA LYS A 115 -6.42 8.96 2.05
C LYS A 115 -7.37 7.78 2.17
N GLU A 116 -7.07 6.66 1.51
CA GLU A 116 -7.87 5.46 1.73
C GLU A 116 -7.73 4.93 3.16
N ARG A 117 -6.51 4.85 3.71
CA ARG A 117 -6.30 4.40 5.09
C ARG A 117 -7.02 5.29 6.11
N GLU A 118 -7.14 6.57 5.79
CA GLU A 118 -7.84 7.57 6.61
C GLU A 118 -9.36 7.62 6.35
N ALA A 119 -9.90 6.75 5.49
CA ALA A 119 -11.30 6.78 5.03
C ALA A 119 -11.75 8.14 4.47
N SER A 120 -10.81 8.91 3.91
CA SER A 120 -11.00 10.23 3.31
C SER A 120 -10.84 10.22 1.78
N PHE A 121 -10.85 9.02 1.18
CA PHE A 121 -10.65 8.83 -0.26
C PHE A 121 -11.86 9.30 -1.08
N ASP A 122 -11.61 10.22 -2.01
CA ASP A 122 -12.58 10.71 -2.99
C ASP A 122 -12.11 10.33 -4.41
N VAL A 123 -12.76 9.32 -4.98
CA VAL A 123 -12.47 8.82 -6.34
C VAL A 123 -12.49 9.92 -7.39
N SER A 124 -13.41 10.88 -7.30
CA SER A 124 -13.54 11.96 -8.28
C SER A 124 -12.37 12.94 -8.20
N ALA A 125 -11.99 13.33 -6.99
CA ALA A 125 -10.84 14.20 -6.76
C ALA A 125 -9.53 13.55 -7.23
N GLU A 126 -9.33 12.27 -6.92
CA GLU A 126 -8.10 11.57 -7.30
C GLU A 126 -8.03 11.29 -8.80
N ASN A 127 -9.16 10.99 -9.43
CA ASN A 127 -9.23 10.88 -10.88
C ASN A 127 -8.87 12.19 -11.57
N LYS A 128 -9.32 13.35 -11.04
CA LYS A 128 -8.92 14.66 -11.60
C LYS A 128 -7.41 14.88 -11.48
N ASN A 129 -6.80 14.53 -10.35
CA ASN A 129 -5.36 14.65 -10.14
C ASN A 129 -4.56 13.77 -11.13
N LEU A 130 -4.95 12.50 -11.28
CA LEU A 130 -4.31 11.57 -12.20
C LEU A 130 -4.53 11.97 -13.68
N GLN A 131 -5.69 12.54 -14.00
CA GLN A 131 -5.98 13.01 -15.35
C GLN A 131 -5.22 14.29 -15.70
N ALA A 132 -4.96 15.16 -14.71
CA ALA A 132 -4.06 16.30 -14.88
C ALA A 132 -2.64 15.83 -15.19
N LEU A 133 -2.13 14.85 -14.43
CA LEU A 133 -0.82 14.23 -14.72
C LEU A 133 -0.76 13.65 -16.12
N LEU A 134 -1.80 12.93 -16.58
CA LEU A 134 -1.82 12.36 -17.94
C LEU A 134 -1.70 13.44 -19.03
N LYS A 135 -2.28 14.62 -18.81
CA LYS A 135 -2.24 15.75 -19.76
C LYS A 135 -0.89 16.48 -19.78
N GLU A 136 -0.11 16.37 -18.71
CA GLU A 136 1.21 16.97 -18.60
C GLU A 136 2.31 16.11 -19.25
N LEU A 137 2.01 14.85 -19.58
CA LEU A 137 2.98 13.94 -20.18
C LEU A 137 3.19 14.29 -21.67
N PRO A 138 4.45 14.38 -22.13
CA PRO A 138 4.81 14.70 -23.50
C PRO A 138 4.50 13.57 -24.50
#